data_AF-A0A2L0H929-F1
#
_entry.id   AF-A0A2L0H929-F1
#
_cell.length_a   1.000
_cell.length_b   1.000
_cell.length_c   1.000
_cell.angle_alpha   90.00
_cell.angle_beta   90.00
_cell.angle_gamma   90.00
#
_symmetry.space_group_name_H-M   'P 1'
#
loop_
_entity.id
_entity.type
_entity.pdbx_description
1 polymer ?
#
loop_
_entity_poly.entity_id
_entity_poly.type
_entity_poly.pdbx_seq_one_letter_code
_entity_poly.pdbx_strand_id
1 'polypeptide(L)'
;MTGAIAKGLLKKHTGVSLDELTDIVADEGTLADAIETAVDEGSKAVSGELEKLFDSSLEALIEGFQRTNQATTDFREKLQISIAALSAEKNAPFFVLVDELDRCRPTYAVQLLERVKHLFDVEGVIFVFATNSDQLQHSIAGAYGPGFDGFRYLKRFFDRTYVFDKPSIENMVESLCANLPKAKLKAPEDRLSEAIALGCKAFDLDLRAVVQVVEMIDATATAWPHELPADISLVLPACAHFYLSGKAEWPQTALPALKRWVIERFVRRNFEGKTVDRSIKFGEIYAHATSIFRSLEEVRNDRRRSGDSIAADYVASVFDGEHNGIQVDPKKPSIQTEILGIVANAGRMMIKTSDNV
;
A
#
# COMPACT_ATOMS: atom_id res chain seq x y z
N MET A 1 25.68 45.62 -19.76
CA MET A 1 24.29 46.09 -20.01
C MET A 1 23.71 45.63 -21.35
N THR A 2 24.51 44.98 -22.22
CA THR A 2 24.13 44.52 -23.57
C THR A 2 23.44 43.15 -23.59
N GLY A 3 23.83 42.20 -22.74
CA GLY A 3 23.20 40.86 -22.68
C GLY A 3 21.73 40.84 -22.23
N ALA A 4 21.30 41.83 -21.42
CA ALA A 4 19.90 41.95 -21.00
C ALA A 4 18.98 42.44 -22.13
N ILE A 5 19.51 43.23 -23.07
CA ILE A 5 18.78 43.77 -24.21
C ILE A 5 18.60 42.70 -25.29
N ALA A 6 19.61 41.84 -25.50
CA ALA A 6 19.53 40.68 -26.38
C ALA A 6 18.51 39.64 -25.88
N LYS A 7 18.50 39.31 -24.58
CA LYS A 7 17.48 38.45 -23.94
C LYS A 7 16.06 39.02 -24.11
N GLY A 8 15.90 40.34 -24.05
CA GLY A 8 14.62 41.02 -24.23
C GLY A 8 14.11 41.03 -25.67
N LEU A 9 15.01 41.09 -26.66
CA LEU A 9 14.67 41.13 -28.09
C LEU A 9 14.26 39.76 -28.64
N LEU A 10 14.94 38.68 -28.21
CA LEU A 10 14.58 37.31 -28.60
C LEU A 10 13.17 36.94 -28.14
N LYS A 11 12.85 37.20 -26.86
CA LYS A 11 11.53 36.94 -26.27
C LYS A 11 10.39 37.71 -26.96
N LYS A 12 10.68 38.89 -27.51
CA LYS A 12 9.67 39.77 -28.13
C LYS A 12 9.37 39.41 -29.59
N HIS A 13 10.30 38.75 -30.29
CA HIS A 13 10.13 38.42 -31.71
C HIS A 13 9.82 36.94 -31.99
N THR A 14 10.22 36.00 -31.13
CA THR A 14 9.99 34.56 -31.36
C THR A 14 9.12 33.88 -30.30
N GLY A 15 8.91 34.51 -29.14
CA GLY A 15 8.10 33.96 -28.05
C GLY A 15 8.73 32.78 -27.28
N VAL A 16 9.91 32.31 -27.69
CA VAL A 16 10.63 31.18 -27.09
C VAL A 16 11.71 31.70 -26.14
N SER A 17 11.82 31.11 -24.94
CA SER A 17 12.86 31.47 -23.98
C SER A 17 14.16 30.70 -24.25
N LEU A 18 15.31 31.37 -24.08
CA LEU A 18 16.64 30.78 -24.32
C LEU A 18 16.91 29.54 -23.46
N ASP A 19 16.29 29.48 -22.29
CA ASP A 19 16.42 28.36 -21.35
C ASP A 19 15.68 27.10 -21.86
N GLU A 20 14.63 27.25 -22.69
CA GLU A 20 13.90 26.12 -23.32
C GLU A 20 14.64 25.54 -24.53
N LEU A 21 15.48 26.33 -25.20
CA LEU A 21 16.30 25.88 -26.33
C LEU A 21 17.53 25.09 -25.84
N THR A 22 18.10 25.47 -24.70
CA THR A 22 19.24 24.77 -24.09
C THR A 22 18.88 23.37 -23.58
N ASP A 23 17.64 23.15 -23.13
CA ASP A 23 17.20 21.84 -22.63
C ASP A 23 16.90 20.83 -23.75
N ILE A 24 16.66 21.29 -24.99
CA ILE A 24 16.35 20.44 -26.15
C ILE A 24 17.62 20.05 -26.93
N VAL A 25 18.69 20.85 -26.85
CA VAL A 25 19.93 20.70 -27.64
C VAL A 25 21.10 20.18 -26.79
N ALA A 26 20.82 19.50 -25.68
CA ALA A 26 21.81 19.06 -24.69
C ALA A 26 22.82 17.98 -25.15
N ASP A 27 23.12 17.86 -26.45
CA ASP A 27 24.17 16.96 -26.96
C ASP A 27 25.26 17.62 -27.80
N GLU A 28 25.22 18.92 -28.09
CA GLU A 28 26.36 19.61 -28.70
C GLU A 28 26.59 21.00 -28.09
N GLY A 29 27.61 21.11 -27.23
CA GLY A 29 28.07 22.34 -26.58
C GLY A 29 28.60 23.43 -27.51
N THR A 30 28.29 23.37 -28.80
CA THR A 30 28.75 24.30 -29.85
C THR A 30 27.91 25.58 -29.93
N LEU A 31 26.61 25.51 -29.56
CA LEU A 31 25.69 26.63 -29.72
C LEU A 31 25.83 27.70 -28.62
N ALA A 32 26.11 27.30 -27.39
CA ALA A 32 26.29 28.22 -26.26
C ALA A 32 27.55 29.09 -26.43
N ASP A 33 28.67 28.46 -26.81
CA ASP A 33 29.96 29.13 -27.05
C ASP A 33 29.89 30.09 -28.25
N ALA A 34 29.16 29.72 -29.31
CA ALA A 34 28.99 30.57 -30.49
C ALA A 34 28.17 31.84 -30.20
N ILE A 35 27.15 31.75 -29.32
CA ILE A 35 26.31 32.89 -28.94
C ILE A 35 27.06 33.87 -28.03
N GLU A 36 27.91 33.38 -27.13
CA GLU A 36 28.74 34.22 -26.27
C GLU A 36 29.77 35.01 -27.10
N THR A 37 30.42 34.35 -28.06
CA THR A 37 31.40 34.97 -28.97
C THR A 37 30.76 36.02 -29.90
N ALA A 38 29.53 35.78 -30.36
CA ALA A 38 28.79 36.69 -31.24
C ALA A 38 28.32 37.99 -30.56
N VAL A 39 28.20 38.00 -29.23
CA VAL A 39 27.79 39.17 -28.44
C VAL A 39 28.97 40.12 -28.19
N ASP A 40 30.19 39.59 -28.18
CA ASP A 40 31.41 40.36 -27.90
C ASP A 40 32.03 40.99 -29.17
N GLU A 41 31.81 40.42 -30.37
CA GLU A 41 32.36 40.94 -31.63
C GLU A 41 31.30 41.58 -32.54
N GLY A 42 31.42 42.89 -32.77
CA GLY A 42 30.39 43.75 -33.40
C GLY A 42 29.84 43.33 -34.79
N SER A 43 28.57 42.91 -34.79
CA SER A 43 27.43 43.35 -35.63
C SER A 43 27.42 43.30 -37.17
N LYS A 44 28.48 43.05 -37.95
CA LYS A 44 28.33 43.05 -39.44
C LYS A 44 28.81 41.84 -40.23
N ALA A 45 29.75 41.04 -39.72
CA ALA A 45 30.12 39.77 -40.34
C ALA A 45 29.30 38.58 -39.80
N VAL A 46 28.75 38.73 -38.59
CA VAL A 46 28.16 37.64 -37.79
C VAL A 46 26.69 37.36 -38.14
N SER A 47 25.94 38.29 -38.73
CA SER A 47 24.49 38.09 -38.94
C SER A 47 24.17 36.94 -39.90
N GLY A 48 24.95 36.79 -40.98
CA GLY A 48 24.75 35.71 -41.95
C GLY A 48 25.21 34.33 -41.46
N GLU A 49 26.04 34.28 -40.43
CA GLU A 49 26.50 33.03 -39.79
C GLU A 49 25.52 32.63 -38.67
N LEU A 50 24.98 33.61 -37.93
CA LEU A 50 23.89 33.41 -36.97
C LEU A 50 22.59 32.95 -37.64
N GLU A 51 22.23 33.53 -38.79
CA GLU A 51 21.05 33.13 -39.57
C GLU A 51 21.18 31.68 -40.04
N LYS A 52 22.36 31.28 -40.54
CA LYS A 52 22.62 29.88 -40.95
C LYS A 52 22.57 28.90 -39.78
N LEU A 53 23.09 29.28 -38.61
CA LEU A 53 23.01 28.44 -37.42
C LEU A 53 21.57 28.29 -36.93
N PHE A 54 20.77 29.36 -36.99
CA PHE A 54 19.33 29.32 -36.70
C PHE A 54 18.56 28.45 -37.69
N ASP A 55 18.78 28.63 -38.99
CA ASP A 55 18.13 27.84 -40.04
C ASP A 55 18.50 26.36 -39.93
N SER A 56 19.79 26.05 -39.71
CA SER A 56 20.24 24.67 -39.49
C SER A 56 19.68 24.02 -38.22
N SER A 57 19.50 24.80 -37.14
CA SER A 57 18.88 24.32 -35.91
C SER A 57 17.38 24.08 -36.08
N LEU A 58 16.69 24.95 -36.83
CA LEU A 58 15.27 24.77 -37.19
C LEU A 58 15.07 23.57 -38.11
N GLU A 59 15.92 23.40 -39.12
CA GLU A 59 15.94 22.22 -39.99
C GLU A 59 16.17 20.94 -39.17
N ALA A 60 17.14 20.95 -38.25
CA ALA A 60 17.40 19.81 -37.36
C ALA A 60 16.20 19.48 -36.45
N LEU A 61 15.51 20.49 -35.91
CA LEU A 61 14.28 20.30 -35.13
C LEU A 61 13.12 19.76 -35.98
N ILE A 62 12.95 20.28 -37.20
CA ILE A 62 11.93 19.81 -38.16
C ILE A 62 12.21 18.36 -38.56
N GLU A 63 13.46 18.02 -38.89
CA GLU A 63 13.87 16.65 -39.19
C GLU A 63 13.69 15.73 -37.99
N GLY A 64 14.08 16.17 -36.78
CA GLY A 64 13.88 15.40 -35.56
C GLY A 64 12.39 15.13 -35.27
N PHE A 65 11.53 16.12 -35.49
CA PHE A 65 10.08 15.98 -35.37
C PHE A 65 9.50 15.04 -36.42
N GLN A 66 9.92 15.16 -37.68
CA GLN A 66 9.51 14.28 -38.78
C GLN A 66 9.94 12.82 -38.52
N ARG A 67 11.19 12.59 -38.09
CA ARG A 67 11.69 11.25 -37.73
C ARG A 67 10.88 10.65 -36.60
N THR A 68 10.54 11.44 -35.57
CA THR A 68 9.73 10.97 -34.44
C THR A 68 8.31 10.59 -34.88
N ASN A 69 7.68 11.38 -35.76
CA ASN A 69 6.37 11.07 -36.31
C ASN A 69 6.39 9.84 -37.23
N GLN A 70 7.42 9.70 -38.05
CA GLN A 70 7.59 8.53 -38.91
C GLN A 70 7.80 7.26 -38.07
N ALA A 71 8.70 7.29 -37.10
CA ALA A 71 8.94 6.17 -36.18
C ALA A 71 7.68 5.78 -35.40
N THR A 72 6.87 6.77 -35.00
CA THR A 72 5.56 6.57 -34.36
C THR A 72 4.59 5.85 -35.30
N THR A 73 4.51 6.29 -36.55
CA THR A 73 3.61 5.68 -37.56
C THR A 73 4.04 4.25 -37.87
N ASP A 74 5.32 4.04 -38.15
CA ASP A 74 5.90 2.72 -38.41
C ASP A 74 5.70 1.77 -37.21
N PHE A 75 5.81 2.29 -35.98
CA PHE A 75 5.55 1.53 -34.77
C PHE A 75 4.08 1.11 -34.67
N ARG A 76 3.12 2.01 -34.94
CA ARG A 76 1.69 1.67 -34.95
C ARG A 76 1.37 0.61 -35.98
N GLU A 77 1.88 0.74 -37.21
CA GLU A 77 1.67 -0.25 -38.26
C GLU A 77 2.21 -1.62 -37.87
N LYS A 78 3.44 -1.67 -37.36
CA LYS A 78 4.04 -2.92 -36.87
C LYS A 78 3.27 -3.52 -35.70
N LEU A 79 2.81 -2.68 -34.77
CA LEU A 79 2.01 -3.12 -33.63
C LEU A 79 0.67 -3.70 -34.10
N GLN A 80 0.00 -3.05 -35.05
CA GLN A 80 -1.27 -3.51 -35.62
C GLN A 80 -1.10 -4.85 -36.35
N ILE A 81 -0.06 -4.98 -37.17
CA ILE A 81 0.28 -6.25 -37.85
C ILE A 81 0.55 -7.36 -36.82
N SER A 82 1.31 -7.04 -35.76
CA SER A 82 1.64 -8.00 -34.70
C SER A 82 0.40 -8.46 -33.94
N ILE A 83 -0.50 -7.54 -33.59
CA ILE A 83 -1.76 -7.87 -32.92
C ILE A 83 -2.66 -8.71 -33.82
N ALA A 84 -2.79 -8.35 -35.10
CA ALA A 84 -3.59 -9.10 -36.07
C ALA A 84 -3.08 -10.55 -36.25
N ALA A 85 -1.76 -10.75 -36.22
CA ALA A 85 -1.17 -12.09 -36.27
C ALA A 85 -1.45 -12.91 -34.99
N LEU A 86 -1.46 -12.27 -33.82
CA LEU A 86 -1.75 -12.91 -32.53
C LEU A 86 -3.25 -13.18 -32.33
N SER A 87 -4.13 -12.37 -32.92
CA SER A 87 -5.58 -12.47 -32.76
C SER A 87 -6.27 -13.37 -33.78
N ALA A 88 -5.52 -14.02 -34.69
CA ALA A 88 -6.02 -14.76 -35.85
C ALA A 88 -7.08 -15.84 -35.54
N GLU A 89 -7.13 -16.35 -34.30
CA GLU A 89 -8.11 -17.35 -33.89
C GLU A 89 -9.31 -16.82 -33.08
N LYS A 90 -9.22 -15.62 -32.47
CA LYS A 90 -10.23 -15.17 -31.47
C LYS A 90 -10.66 -13.70 -31.52
N ASN A 91 -10.12 -12.85 -32.41
CA ASN A 91 -10.45 -11.42 -32.47
C ASN A 91 -10.50 -10.76 -31.06
N ALA A 92 -9.50 -11.05 -30.23
CA ALA A 92 -9.43 -10.52 -28.88
C ALA A 92 -8.65 -9.20 -28.86
N PRO A 93 -9.10 -8.17 -28.11
CA PRO A 93 -8.32 -6.96 -27.94
C PRO A 93 -7.03 -7.21 -27.16
N PHE A 94 -5.99 -6.45 -27.47
CA PHE A 94 -4.72 -6.42 -26.78
C PHE A 94 -4.76 -5.45 -25.61
N PHE A 95 -4.66 -5.96 -24.39
CA PHE A 95 -4.68 -5.14 -23.17
C PHE A 95 -3.27 -4.75 -22.73
N VAL A 96 -3.05 -3.46 -22.49
CA VAL A 96 -1.85 -2.92 -21.86
C VAL A 96 -2.22 -2.46 -20.45
N LEU A 97 -1.68 -3.15 -19.44
CA LEU A 97 -1.89 -2.82 -18.03
C LEU A 97 -0.79 -1.87 -17.55
N VAL A 98 -1.18 -0.73 -16.99
CA VAL A 98 -0.29 0.25 -16.37
C VAL A 98 -0.70 0.42 -14.91
N ASP A 99 0.14 0.00 -13.98
CA ASP A 99 -0.14 0.06 -12.55
C ASP A 99 0.66 1.18 -11.85
N GLU A 100 0.11 1.68 -10.75
CA GLU A 100 0.72 2.67 -9.84
C GLU A 100 1.19 3.98 -10.49
N LEU A 101 0.50 4.44 -11.55
CA LEU A 101 0.86 5.67 -12.27
C LEU A 101 0.92 6.92 -11.36
N ASP A 102 0.11 6.95 -10.32
CA ASP A 102 0.07 8.00 -9.29
C ASP A 102 1.35 8.10 -8.45
N ARG A 103 2.19 7.06 -8.43
CA ARG A 103 3.50 7.06 -7.74
C ARG A 103 4.63 7.63 -8.59
N CYS A 104 4.41 7.81 -9.89
CA CYS A 104 5.42 8.41 -10.75
C CYS A 104 5.63 9.90 -10.42
N ARG A 105 6.80 10.42 -10.82
CA ARG A 105 7.03 11.87 -10.79
C ARG A 105 5.92 12.56 -11.63
N PRO A 106 5.34 13.68 -11.15
CA PRO A 106 4.27 14.38 -11.86
C PRO A 106 4.49 14.56 -13.37
N THR A 107 5.67 15.05 -13.76
CA THR A 107 6.03 15.29 -15.16
C THR A 107 6.06 14.00 -15.99
N TYR A 108 6.53 12.89 -15.42
CA TYR A 108 6.53 11.59 -16.09
C TYR A 108 5.10 11.07 -16.30
N ALA A 109 4.22 11.19 -15.30
CA ALA A 109 2.84 10.74 -15.41
C ALA A 109 2.08 11.51 -16.51
N VAL A 110 2.26 12.83 -16.59
CA VAL A 110 1.71 13.67 -17.68
C VAL A 110 2.21 13.19 -19.03
N GLN A 111 3.53 13.07 -19.19
CA GLN A 111 4.14 12.67 -20.45
C GLN A 111 3.65 11.28 -20.88
N LEU A 112 3.57 10.31 -19.96
CA LEU A 112 3.06 8.98 -20.29
C LEU A 112 1.61 9.05 -20.80
N LEU A 113 0.73 9.80 -20.13
CA LEU A 113 -0.66 9.94 -20.55
C LEU A 113 -0.77 10.61 -21.94
N GLU A 114 0.04 11.62 -22.20
CA GLU A 114 0.13 12.28 -23.52
C GLU A 114 0.64 11.32 -24.59
N ARG A 115 1.72 10.58 -24.31
CA ARG A 115 2.26 9.59 -25.24
C ARG A 115 1.26 8.48 -25.48
N VAL A 116 0.55 7.96 -24.48
CA VAL A 116 -0.46 6.91 -24.68
C VAL A 116 -1.56 7.38 -25.62
N LYS A 117 -2.11 8.58 -25.36
CA LYS A 117 -3.19 9.15 -26.18
C LYS A 117 -2.77 9.40 -27.63
N HIS A 118 -1.54 9.88 -27.84
CA HIS A 118 -1.06 10.17 -29.18
C HIS A 118 -0.52 8.93 -29.88
N LEU A 119 0.34 8.13 -29.25
CA LEU A 119 1.10 7.04 -29.88
C LEU A 119 0.27 5.76 -30.11
N PHE A 120 -0.77 5.51 -29.31
CA PHE A 120 -1.47 4.21 -29.33
C PHE A 120 -2.96 4.26 -29.67
N ASP A 121 -3.35 5.19 -30.53
CA ASP A 121 -4.65 5.11 -31.23
C ASP A 121 -4.61 4.00 -32.30
N VAL A 122 -4.51 2.75 -31.86
CA VAL A 122 -4.44 1.54 -32.69
C VAL A 122 -5.68 0.69 -32.39
N GLU A 123 -6.45 0.39 -33.42
CA GLU A 123 -7.64 -0.44 -33.28
C GLU A 123 -7.31 -1.80 -32.65
N GLY A 124 -8.08 -2.18 -31.63
CA GLY A 124 -7.86 -3.42 -30.89
C GLY A 124 -6.88 -3.32 -29.73
N VAL A 125 -6.24 -2.17 -29.47
CA VAL A 125 -5.44 -1.94 -28.26
C VAL A 125 -6.27 -1.24 -27.18
N ILE A 126 -6.24 -1.76 -25.95
CA ILE A 126 -6.94 -1.18 -24.79
C ILE A 126 -5.95 -0.95 -23.66
N PHE A 127 -5.85 0.29 -23.18
CA PHE A 127 -5.07 0.63 -21.99
C PHE A 127 -5.92 0.57 -20.73
N VAL A 128 -5.42 -0.10 -19.71
CA VAL A 128 -6.05 -0.17 -18.38
C VAL A 128 -5.07 0.40 -17.38
N PHE A 129 -5.45 1.51 -16.76
CA PHE A 129 -4.67 2.17 -15.72
C PHE A 129 -5.22 1.80 -14.35
N ALA A 130 -4.41 1.13 -13.53
CA ALA A 130 -4.65 0.92 -12.12
C ALA A 130 -3.94 2.02 -11.34
N THR A 131 -4.69 2.98 -10.82
CA THR A 131 -4.13 4.16 -10.16
C THR A 131 -5.07 4.70 -9.09
N ASN A 132 -4.51 5.30 -8.04
CA ASN A 132 -5.30 6.14 -7.15
C ASN A 132 -5.63 7.46 -7.87
N SER A 133 -6.88 7.60 -8.30
CA SER A 133 -7.33 8.75 -9.09
C SER A 133 -7.13 10.09 -8.36
N ASP A 134 -7.33 10.13 -7.05
CA ASP A 134 -7.15 11.35 -6.27
C ASP A 134 -5.67 11.72 -6.18
N GLN A 135 -4.80 10.75 -5.87
CA GLN A 135 -3.35 11.00 -5.82
C GLN A 135 -2.81 11.41 -7.19
N LEU A 136 -3.28 10.79 -8.28
CA LEU A 136 -2.91 11.20 -9.63
C LEU A 136 -3.31 12.65 -9.91
N GLN A 137 -4.53 13.08 -9.54
CA GLN A 137 -4.96 14.48 -9.70
C GLN A 137 -4.03 15.46 -8.97
N HIS A 138 -3.64 15.14 -7.74
CA HIS A 138 -2.73 15.97 -6.96
C HIS A 138 -1.33 16.01 -7.59
N SER A 139 -0.82 14.87 -8.05
CA SER A 139 0.44 14.79 -8.78
C SER A 139 0.41 15.70 -10.02
N ILE A 140 -0.63 15.62 -10.85
CA ILE A 140 -0.80 16.46 -12.04
C ILE A 140 -0.88 17.95 -11.67
N ALA A 141 -1.66 18.32 -10.65
CA ALA A 141 -1.73 19.71 -10.19
C ALA A 141 -0.35 20.23 -9.75
N GLY A 142 0.48 19.36 -9.14
CA GLY A 142 1.87 19.69 -8.82
C GLY A 142 2.76 20.01 -10.03
N ALA A 143 2.50 19.43 -11.21
CA ALA A 143 3.24 19.74 -12.44
C ALA A 143 2.83 21.07 -13.07
N TYR A 144 1.55 21.46 -12.99
CA TYR A 144 1.00 22.66 -13.64
C TYR A 144 0.84 23.87 -12.72
N GLY A 145 0.97 23.68 -11.41
CA GLY A 145 0.94 24.74 -10.41
C GLY A 145 -0.38 24.83 -9.62
N PRO A 146 -0.39 25.66 -8.56
CA PRO A 146 -1.52 25.79 -7.65
C PRO A 146 -2.77 26.32 -8.37
N GLY A 147 -3.92 25.69 -8.08
CA GLY A 147 -5.21 26.05 -8.69
C GLY A 147 -5.50 25.37 -10.05
N PHE A 148 -4.59 24.52 -10.54
CA PHE A 148 -4.85 23.70 -11.73
C PHE A 148 -5.90 22.62 -11.44
N ASP A 149 -6.90 22.51 -12.32
CA ASP A 149 -7.95 21.50 -12.24
C ASP A 149 -7.46 20.16 -12.84
N GLY A 150 -6.75 19.38 -12.01
CA GLY A 150 -6.24 18.07 -12.38
C GLY A 150 -7.34 17.07 -12.76
N PHE A 151 -8.52 17.17 -12.15
CA PHE A 151 -9.66 16.30 -12.45
C PHE A 151 -10.14 16.49 -13.89
N ARG A 152 -10.41 17.74 -14.29
CA ARG A 152 -10.86 18.05 -15.66
C ARG A 152 -9.79 17.73 -16.70
N TYR A 153 -8.52 17.87 -16.34
CA TYR A 153 -7.40 17.48 -17.22
C TYR A 153 -7.38 15.97 -17.46
N LEU A 154 -7.40 15.16 -16.40
CA LEU A 154 -7.34 13.70 -16.49
C LEU A 154 -8.53 13.10 -17.25
N LYS A 155 -9.70 13.73 -17.19
CA LYS A 155 -10.89 13.30 -17.96
C LYS A 155 -10.66 13.25 -19.48
N ARG A 156 -9.62 13.92 -20.00
CA ARG A 156 -9.25 13.88 -21.43
C ARG A 156 -8.52 12.59 -21.83
N PHE A 157 -8.02 11.81 -20.88
CA PHE A 157 -7.18 10.64 -21.13
C PHE A 157 -7.90 9.31 -20.86
N PHE A 158 -8.99 9.33 -20.10
CA PHE A 158 -9.73 8.13 -19.74
C PHE A 158 -11.14 8.15 -20.35
N ASP A 159 -11.44 7.18 -21.21
CA ASP A 159 -12.79 7.01 -21.77
C ASP A 159 -13.78 6.52 -20.73
N ARG A 160 -13.33 5.66 -19.82
CA ARG A 160 -14.13 5.06 -18.74
C ARG A 160 -13.30 4.94 -17.47
N THR A 161 -13.98 5.11 -16.33
CA THR A 161 -13.42 4.91 -15.00
C THR A 161 -14.28 3.87 -14.27
N TYR A 162 -13.62 2.87 -13.68
CA TYR A 162 -14.26 1.86 -12.85
C TYR A 162 -13.72 1.99 -11.42
N VAL A 163 -14.61 1.89 -10.44
CA VAL A 163 -14.27 1.85 -9.02
C VAL A 163 -14.74 0.52 -8.47
N PHE A 164 -13.86 -0.21 -7.81
CA PHE A 164 -14.20 -1.48 -7.17
C PHE A 164 -14.79 -1.24 -5.79
N ASP A 165 -15.80 -2.04 -5.44
CA ASP A 165 -16.34 -2.05 -4.08
C ASP A 165 -15.30 -2.60 -3.09
N LYS A 166 -15.39 -2.15 -1.84
CA LYS A 166 -14.53 -2.66 -0.77
C LYS A 166 -14.89 -4.13 -0.50
N PRO A 167 -13.92 -5.07 -0.51
CA PRO A 167 -14.19 -6.44 -0.13
C PRO A 167 -14.65 -6.52 1.33
N SER A 168 -15.50 -7.49 1.63
CA SER A 168 -15.88 -7.81 3.00
C SER A 168 -14.70 -8.39 3.75
N ILE A 169 -14.35 -7.76 4.89
CA ILE A 169 -13.30 -8.25 5.80
C ILE A 169 -13.63 -9.67 6.29
N GLU A 170 -14.91 -9.98 6.52
CA GLU A 170 -15.35 -11.33 6.90
C GLU A 170 -14.92 -12.37 5.87
N ASN A 171 -15.34 -12.19 4.61
CA ASN A 171 -15.05 -13.16 3.55
C ASN A 171 -13.54 -13.28 3.30
N MET A 172 -12.83 -12.15 3.39
CA MET A 172 -11.39 -12.11 3.24
C MET A 172 -10.68 -12.88 4.37
N VAL A 173 -11.04 -12.62 5.63
CA VAL A 173 -10.47 -13.32 6.78
C VAL A 173 -10.84 -14.80 6.76
N GLU A 174 -12.06 -15.16 6.37
CA GLU A 174 -12.47 -16.56 6.22
C GLU A 174 -11.59 -17.29 5.20
N SER A 175 -11.33 -16.67 4.04
CA SER A 175 -10.42 -17.22 3.03
C SER A 175 -8.98 -17.34 3.54
N LEU A 176 -8.46 -16.33 4.24
CA LEU A 176 -7.10 -16.35 4.77
C LEU A 176 -6.94 -17.40 5.90
N CYS A 177 -7.99 -17.57 6.71
CA CYS A 177 -8.02 -18.55 7.80
C CYS A 177 -8.10 -20.01 7.33
N ALA A 178 -8.37 -20.26 6.04
CA ALA A 178 -8.53 -21.62 5.51
C ALA A 178 -7.28 -22.49 5.74
N ASN A 179 -6.09 -21.87 5.64
CA ASN A 179 -4.80 -22.56 5.73
C ASN A 179 -4.13 -22.43 7.11
N LEU A 180 -4.72 -21.69 8.05
CA LEU A 180 -4.14 -21.54 9.38
C LEU A 180 -4.02 -22.90 10.08
N PRO A 181 -2.96 -23.13 10.88
CA PRO A 181 -2.84 -24.33 11.70
C PRO A 181 -3.82 -24.27 12.88
N LYS A 182 -5.11 -24.58 12.61
CA LYS A 182 -6.22 -24.46 13.56
C LYS A 182 -6.00 -25.23 14.87
N ALA A 183 -5.28 -26.35 14.83
CA ALA A 183 -4.94 -27.12 16.03
C ALA A 183 -3.97 -26.40 16.99
N LYS A 184 -3.24 -25.40 16.49
CA LYS A 184 -2.29 -24.58 17.27
C LYS A 184 -2.90 -23.29 17.80
N LEU A 185 -4.15 -22.98 17.44
CA LEU A 185 -4.85 -21.78 17.85
C LEU A 185 -6.13 -22.13 18.60
N LYS A 186 -6.39 -21.41 19.69
CA LYS A 186 -7.63 -21.51 20.45
C LYS A 186 -8.43 -20.23 20.32
N ALA A 187 -9.75 -20.37 20.18
CA ALA A 187 -10.68 -19.26 20.16
C ALA A 187 -11.93 -19.58 21.00
N PRO A 188 -12.62 -18.58 21.56
CA PRO A 188 -13.90 -18.79 22.22
C PRO A 188 -14.90 -19.45 21.27
N GLU A 189 -15.61 -20.47 21.76
CA GLU A 189 -16.61 -21.25 20.99
C GLU A 189 -16.06 -21.85 19.67
N ASP A 190 -14.74 -22.05 19.55
CA ASP A 190 -14.05 -22.51 18.32
C ASP A 190 -14.31 -21.60 17.09
N ARG A 191 -14.67 -20.33 17.31
CA ARG A 191 -15.00 -19.36 16.24
C ARG A 191 -13.80 -18.52 15.83
N LEU A 192 -12.72 -19.18 15.40
CA LEU A 192 -11.44 -18.52 15.09
C LEU A 192 -11.56 -17.41 14.03
N SER A 193 -12.12 -17.71 12.86
CA SER A 193 -12.22 -16.73 11.75
C SER A 193 -13.09 -15.53 12.10
N GLU A 194 -14.18 -15.73 12.83
CA GLU A 194 -15.04 -14.65 13.30
C GLU A 194 -14.32 -13.79 14.35
N ALA A 195 -13.63 -14.43 15.31
CA ALA A 195 -12.82 -13.72 16.30
C ALA A 195 -11.76 -12.84 15.62
N ILE A 196 -11.08 -13.37 14.60
CA ILE A 196 -10.09 -12.62 13.82
C ILE A 196 -10.75 -11.47 13.06
N ALA A 197 -11.84 -11.71 12.33
CA ALA A 197 -12.52 -10.68 11.53
C ALA A 197 -13.01 -9.52 12.40
N LEU A 198 -13.66 -9.82 13.52
CA LEU A 198 -14.12 -8.81 14.48
C LEU A 198 -12.96 -8.11 15.17
N GLY A 199 -11.85 -8.83 15.43
CA GLY A 199 -10.62 -8.24 15.96
C GLY A 199 -10.03 -7.23 14.99
N CYS A 200 -9.83 -7.61 13.73
CA CYS A 200 -9.35 -6.71 12.69
C CYS A 200 -10.21 -5.44 12.55
N LYS A 201 -11.54 -5.60 12.57
CA LYS A 201 -12.48 -4.46 12.58
C LYS A 201 -12.35 -3.60 13.83
N ALA A 202 -12.24 -4.21 15.01
CA ALA A 202 -12.12 -3.51 16.27
C ALA A 202 -10.80 -2.71 16.39
N PHE A 203 -9.73 -3.17 15.73
CA PHE A 203 -8.46 -2.47 15.61
C PHE A 203 -8.42 -1.45 14.44
N ASP A 204 -9.50 -1.30 13.68
CA ASP A 204 -9.60 -0.39 12.52
C ASP A 204 -8.53 -0.65 11.45
N LEU A 205 -8.24 -1.93 11.19
CA LEU A 205 -7.23 -2.35 10.22
C LEU A 205 -7.77 -2.21 8.79
N ASP A 206 -6.95 -1.60 7.91
CA ASP A 206 -7.21 -1.64 6.47
C ASP A 206 -6.97 -3.04 5.88
N LEU A 207 -7.34 -3.25 4.62
CA LEU A 207 -7.25 -4.57 3.98
C LEU A 207 -5.82 -5.11 3.92
N ARG A 208 -4.82 -4.25 3.73
CA ARG A 208 -3.41 -4.67 3.70
C ARG A 208 -2.96 -5.06 5.10
N ALA A 209 -3.33 -4.27 6.09
CA ALA A 209 -3.09 -4.58 7.50
C ALA A 209 -3.76 -5.88 7.91
N VAL A 210 -4.98 -6.16 7.43
CA VAL A 210 -5.67 -7.44 7.65
C VAL A 210 -4.85 -8.61 7.10
N VAL A 211 -4.39 -8.56 5.85
CA VAL A 211 -3.53 -9.62 5.26
C VAL A 211 -2.31 -9.84 6.16
N GLN A 212 -1.58 -8.77 6.45
CA GLN A 212 -0.31 -8.86 7.15
C GLN A 212 -0.47 -9.34 8.61
N VAL A 213 -1.51 -8.90 9.30
CA VAL A 213 -1.81 -9.38 10.66
C VAL A 213 -2.21 -10.85 10.64
N VAL A 214 -3.00 -11.31 9.66
CA VAL A 214 -3.35 -12.74 9.55
C VAL A 214 -2.15 -13.60 9.17
N GLU A 215 -1.26 -13.13 8.29
CA GLU A 215 0.03 -13.79 8.00
C GLU A 215 0.92 -13.87 9.24
N MET A 216 0.96 -12.82 10.08
CA MET A 216 1.67 -12.86 11.36
C MET A 216 1.04 -13.86 12.33
N ILE A 217 -0.29 -13.97 12.37
CA ILE A 217 -0.99 -14.99 13.16
C ILE A 217 -0.61 -16.39 12.66
N ASP A 218 -0.58 -16.60 11.35
CA ASP A 218 -0.17 -17.87 10.72
C ASP A 218 1.26 -18.25 11.10
N ALA A 219 2.20 -17.33 10.91
CA ALA A 219 3.60 -17.52 11.26
C ALA A 219 3.76 -17.79 12.77
N THR A 220 3.02 -17.07 13.62
CA THR A 220 3.05 -17.27 15.08
C THR A 220 2.53 -18.65 15.46
N ALA A 221 1.42 -19.08 14.88
CA ALA A 221 0.83 -20.38 15.16
C ALA A 221 1.67 -21.54 14.61
N THR A 222 2.30 -21.36 13.44
CA THR A 222 3.21 -22.34 12.83
C THR A 222 4.49 -22.49 13.65
N ALA A 223 5.05 -21.39 14.15
CA ALA A 223 6.23 -21.40 15.01
C ALA A 223 5.95 -21.80 16.46
N TRP A 224 4.67 -22.01 16.84
CA TRP A 224 4.27 -22.30 18.20
C TRP A 224 4.76 -23.68 18.67
N PRO A 225 5.72 -23.75 19.62
CA PRO A 225 6.43 -24.99 19.93
C PRO A 225 5.64 -25.91 20.87
N HIS A 226 4.58 -25.41 21.51
CA HIS A 226 3.85 -26.14 22.54
C HIS A 226 2.71 -26.99 21.96
N GLU A 227 2.35 -28.05 22.68
CA GLU A 227 1.17 -28.87 22.36
C GLU A 227 -0.13 -28.13 22.67
N LEU A 228 -0.16 -27.39 23.78
CA LEU A 228 -1.28 -26.52 24.12
C LEU A 228 -1.36 -25.35 23.12
N PRO A 229 -2.54 -25.03 22.58
CA PRO A 229 -2.68 -24.00 21.56
C PRO A 229 -2.44 -22.58 22.11
N ALA A 230 -1.97 -21.69 21.25
CA ALA A 230 -1.90 -20.26 21.53
C ALA A 230 -3.31 -19.64 21.47
N ASP A 231 -3.65 -18.80 22.44
CA ASP A 231 -4.97 -18.19 22.52
C ASP A 231 -5.10 -16.95 21.61
N ILE A 232 -6.11 -16.92 20.74
CA ILE A 232 -6.32 -15.82 19.80
C ILE A 232 -6.56 -14.49 20.51
N SER A 233 -7.14 -14.52 21.72
CA SER A 233 -7.37 -13.30 22.51
C SER A 233 -6.06 -12.59 22.87
N LEU A 234 -4.94 -13.32 22.91
CA LEU A 234 -3.59 -12.79 23.13
C LEU A 234 -2.84 -12.60 21.81
N VAL A 235 -2.91 -13.56 20.89
CA VAL A 235 -2.18 -13.52 19.61
C VAL A 235 -2.60 -12.32 18.76
N LEU A 236 -3.91 -12.11 18.54
CA LEU A 236 -4.37 -11.04 17.65
C LEU A 236 -3.97 -9.65 18.16
N PRO A 237 -4.19 -9.28 19.45
CA PRO A 237 -3.73 -8.00 19.95
C PRO A 237 -2.22 -7.83 19.87
N ALA A 238 -1.44 -8.88 20.09
CA ALA A 238 0.01 -8.83 19.94
C ALA A 238 0.43 -8.55 18.49
N CYS A 239 -0.13 -9.29 17.52
CA CYS A 239 0.15 -9.09 16.09
C CYS A 239 -0.30 -7.71 15.60
N ALA A 240 -1.53 -7.30 15.94
CA ALA A 240 -2.09 -6.01 15.53
C ALA A 240 -1.30 -4.84 16.14
N HIS A 241 -0.91 -4.93 17.41
CA HIS A 241 -0.10 -3.89 18.04
C HIS A 241 1.30 -3.81 17.47
N PHE A 242 1.95 -4.96 17.22
CA PHE A 242 3.25 -4.99 16.57
C PHE A 242 3.16 -4.38 15.17
N TYR A 243 2.13 -4.70 14.39
CA TYR A 243 1.92 -4.11 13.07
C TYR A 243 1.81 -2.58 13.11
N LEU A 244 1.01 -2.06 14.05
CA LEU A 244 0.74 -0.63 14.15
C LEU A 244 1.87 0.19 14.78
N SER A 245 2.66 -0.41 15.68
CA SER A 245 3.66 0.29 16.49
C SER A 245 5.11 -0.09 16.20
N GLY A 246 5.35 -1.22 15.53
CA GLY A 246 6.66 -1.85 15.39
C GLY A 246 7.23 -2.43 16.69
N LYS A 247 6.47 -2.44 17.79
CA LYS A 247 6.94 -2.88 19.11
C LYS A 247 6.30 -4.20 19.52
N ALA A 248 7.14 -5.12 20.00
CA ALA A 248 6.69 -6.40 20.56
C ALA A 248 6.31 -6.24 22.04
N GLU A 249 5.24 -5.50 22.29
CA GLU A 249 4.72 -5.23 23.63
C GLU A 249 3.25 -5.64 23.74
N TRP A 250 2.82 -6.02 24.93
CA TRP A 250 1.40 -6.27 25.21
C TRP A 250 0.62 -4.96 25.20
N PRO A 251 -0.46 -4.83 24.40
CA PRO A 251 -1.35 -3.68 24.47
C PRO A 251 -1.83 -3.35 25.88
N GLN A 252 -1.98 -2.05 26.16
CA GLN A 252 -2.65 -1.63 27.39
C GLN A 252 -4.10 -2.14 27.41
N THR A 253 -4.54 -2.69 28.53
CA THR A 253 -5.91 -3.23 28.71
C THR A 253 -7.00 -2.18 28.50
N ALA A 254 -6.65 -0.89 28.64
CA ALA A 254 -7.56 0.23 28.39
C ALA A 254 -7.77 0.56 26.90
N LEU A 255 -7.05 -0.10 25.97
CA LEU A 255 -7.10 0.17 24.54
C LEU A 255 -8.55 0.08 24.02
N PRO A 256 -9.09 1.13 23.36
CA PRO A 256 -10.47 1.13 22.88
C PRO A 256 -10.80 -0.03 21.92
N ALA A 257 -9.83 -0.45 21.10
CA ALA A 257 -9.98 -1.58 20.19
C ALA A 257 -10.37 -2.87 20.94
N LEU A 258 -9.74 -3.17 22.07
CA LEU A 258 -10.04 -4.36 22.88
C LEU A 258 -11.47 -4.34 23.43
N LYS A 259 -11.99 -3.16 23.77
CA LYS A 259 -13.38 -3.00 24.26
C LYS A 259 -14.41 -3.16 23.15
N ARG A 260 -14.07 -2.77 21.92
CA ARG A 260 -14.92 -2.93 20.73
C ARG A 260 -14.92 -4.37 20.19
N TRP A 261 -13.92 -5.16 20.55
CA TRP A 261 -13.79 -6.54 20.11
C TRP A 261 -14.74 -7.46 20.89
N VAL A 262 -15.92 -7.70 20.31
CA VAL A 262 -17.01 -8.45 20.93
C VAL A 262 -17.68 -9.36 19.91
N ILE A 263 -17.90 -10.63 20.26
CA ILE A 263 -18.85 -11.49 19.54
C ILE A 263 -20.21 -11.35 20.24
N GLU A 264 -21.16 -10.69 19.58
CA GLU A 264 -22.49 -10.47 20.15
C GLU A 264 -23.31 -11.77 20.22
N ARG A 265 -23.90 -12.01 21.39
CA ARG A 265 -24.75 -13.17 21.66
C ARG A 265 -25.88 -12.80 22.60
N PHE A 266 -27.11 -12.96 22.13
CA PHE A 266 -28.31 -12.71 22.91
C PHE A 266 -29.18 -13.96 22.93
N VAL A 267 -29.40 -14.52 24.12
CA VAL A 267 -30.24 -15.72 24.29
C VAL A 267 -31.56 -15.34 24.95
N ARG A 268 -32.69 -15.67 24.31
CA ARG A 268 -34.03 -15.47 24.89
C ARG A 268 -34.33 -16.58 25.89
N ARG A 269 -34.77 -16.21 27.11
CA ARG A 269 -35.26 -17.16 28.10
C ARG A 269 -36.77 -17.37 27.92
N ASN A 270 -37.17 -18.59 27.56
CA ASN A 270 -38.55 -18.93 27.18
C ASN A 270 -39.61 -18.73 28.29
N PHE A 271 -39.21 -18.53 29.54
CA PHE A 271 -40.14 -18.49 30.68
C PHE A 271 -40.50 -17.08 31.17
N GLU A 272 -39.70 -16.05 30.87
CA GLU A 272 -39.93 -14.66 31.32
C GLU A 272 -39.79 -13.63 30.18
N GLY A 273 -39.49 -14.05 28.95
CA GLY A 273 -39.21 -13.13 27.84
C GLY A 273 -37.94 -12.28 28.01
N LYS A 274 -37.16 -12.49 29.08
CA LYS A 274 -35.88 -11.80 29.31
C LYS A 274 -34.80 -12.30 28.35
N THR A 275 -34.12 -11.37 27.71
CA THR A 275 -32.91 -11.63 26.92
C THR A 275 -31.70 -11.61 27.85
N VAL A 276 -30.89 -12.66 27.81
CA VAL A 276 -29.61 -12.73 28.54
C VAL A 276 -28.49 -12.44 27.55
N ASP A 277 -27.67 -11.46 27.87
CA ASP A 277 -26.44 -11.17 27.14
C ASP A 277 -25.41 -12.26 27.47
N ARG A 278 -24.96 -12.97 26.43
CA ARG A 278 -23.90 -13.98 26.49
C ARG A 278 -22.73 -13.59 25.59
N SER A 279 -22.60 -12.30 25.27
CA SER A 279 -21.60 -11.82 24.34
C SER A 279 -20.19 -12.08 24.88
N ILE A 280 -19.30 -12.46 23.98
CA ILE A 280 -17.91 -12.75 24.30
C ILE A 280 -17.14 -11.46 24.12
N LYS A 281 -16.71 -10.86 25.23
CA LYS A 281 -16.00 -9.59 25.25
C LYS A 281 -14.50 -9.85 25.37
N PHE A 282 -13.78 -9.74 24.27
CA PHE A 282 -12.35 -10.05 24.24
C PHE A 282 -11.53 -9.09 25.10
N GLY A 283 -11.98 -7.84 25.29
CA GLY A 283 -11.33 -6.92 26.22
C GLY A 283 -11.33 -7.40 27.68
N GLU A 284 -12.41 -8.06 28.13
CA GLU A 284 -12.50 -8.64 29.47
C GLU A 284 -11.59 -9.88 29.58
N ILE A 285 -11.62 -10.76 28.57
CA ILE A 285 -10.74 -11.94 28.46
C ILE A 285 -9.28 -11.52 28.49
N TYR A 286 -8.88 -10.58 27.63
CA TYR A 286 -7.51 -10.10 27.51
C TYR A 286 -7.00 -9.47 28.80
N ALA A 287 -7.81 -8.61 29.42
CA ALA A 287 -7.45 -7.96 30.68
C ALA A 287 -7.28 -8.96 31.83
N HIS A 288 -8.13 -9.99 31.86
CA HIS A 288 -8.03 -11.05 32.87
C HIS A 288 -6.80 -11.94 32.62
N ALA A 289 -6.62 -12.46 31.41
CA ALA A 289 -5.47 -13.29 31.03
C ALA A 289 -4.13 -12.59 31.34
N THR A 290 -3.99 -11.33 30.91
CA THR A 290 -2.75 -10.55 31.12
C THR A 290 -2.47 -10.21 32.59
N SER A 291 -3.48 -10.27 33.46
CA SER A 291 -3.32 -10.03 34.89
C SER A 291 -2.78 -11.23 35.67
N ILE A 292 -2.86 -12.44 35.12
CA ILE A 292 -2.49 -13.70 35.82
C ILE A 292 -1.39 -14.49 35.11
N PHE A 293 -1.19 -14.31 33.81
CA PHE A 293 -0.29 -15.17 33.01
C PHE A 293 1.21 -15.03 33.33
N ARG A 294 1.59 -14.14 34.25
CA ARG A 294 2.99 -13.86 34.61
C ARG A 294 3.56 -14.89 35.56
N SER A 295 2.71 -15.63 36.26
CA SER A 295 3.10 -16.76 37.10
C SER A 295 2.03 -17.85 37.13
N LEU A 296 2.45 -19.11 37.07
CA LEU A 296 1.53 -20.23 37.21
C LEU A 296 0.91 -20.32 38.61
N GLU A 297 1.53 -19.71 39.62
CA GLU A 297 0.93 -19.52 40.94
C GLU A 297 -0.32 -18.62 40.88
N GLU A 298 -0.26 -17.47 40.20
CA GLU A 298 -1.40 -16.58 40.01
C GLU A 298 -2.51 -17.27 39.23
N VAL A 299 -2.17 -17.94 38.12
CA VAL A 299 -3.11 -18.76 37.33
C VAL A 299 -3.81 -19.78 38.21
N ARG A 300 -3.07 -20.53 39.03
CA ARG A 300 -3.65 -21.56 39.92
C ARG A 300 -4.53 -20.95 41.01
N ASN A 301 -4.18 -19.76 41.50
CA ASN A 301 -4.92 -19.08 42.57
C ASN A 301 -6.19 -18.38 42.04
N ASP A 302 -6.28 -18.13 40.73
CA ASP A 302 -7.44 -17.51 40.06
C ASP A 302 -8.69 -18.42 40.00
N ARG A 303 -8.60 -19.66 40.51
CA ARG A 303 -9.69 -20.65 40.64
C ARG A 303 -11.01 -20.14 41.22
N ARG A 304 -11.01 -18.99 41.91
CA ARG A 304 -12.23 -18.39 42.46
C ARG A 304 -13.12 -17.69 41.43
N ARG A 305 -12.60 -17.37 40.23
CA ARG A 305 -13.35 -16.62 39.20
C ARG A 305 -14.03 -17.49 38.15
N SER A 306 -13.69 -18.77 38.04
CA SER A 306 -14.42 -19.69 37.16
C SER A 306 -15.84 -19.87 37.69
N GLY A 307 -16.84 -19.62 36.84
CA GLY A 307 -18.26 -19.55 37.14
C GLY A 307 -18.81 -18.13 37.32
N ASP A 308 -17.95 -17.12 37.49
CA ASP A 308 -18.39 -15.72 37.71
C ASP A 308 -18.76 -15.01 36.41
N SER A 309 -18.09 -15.35 35.30
CA SER A 309 -18.33 -14.73 33.99
C SER A 309 -17.85 -15.61 32.83
N ILE A 310 -18.42 -15.37 31.63
CA ILE A 310 -18.00 -16.04 30.39
C ILE A 310 -16.51 -15.82 30.11
N ALA A 311 -16.01 -14.60 30.38
CA ALA A 311 -14.60 -14.28 30.20
C ALA A 311 -13.71 -15.12 31.13
N ALA A 312 -14.07 -15.21 32.41
CA ALA A 312 -13.31 -15.98 33.39
C ALA A 312 -13.32 -17.48 33.09
N ASP A 313 -14.47 -18.03 32.66
CA ASP A 313 -14.57 -19.44 32.23
C ASP A 313 -13.69 -19.73 31.02
N TYR A 314 -13.66 -18.82 30.05
CA TYR A 314 -12.80 -18.97 28.89
C TYR A 314 -11.32 -18.91 29.27
N VAL A 315 -10.93 -17.93 30.08
CA VAL A 315 -9.56 -17.75 30.59
C VAL A 315 -9.08 -19.00 31.34
N ALA A 316 -9.89 -19.54 32.25
CA ALA A 316 -9.57 -20.79 32.94
C ALA A 316 -9.29 -21.92 31.94
N SER A 317 -10.14 -22.07 30.91
CA SER A 317 -9.96 -23.09 29.88
C SER A 317 -8.68 -22.94 29.04
N VAL A 318 -8.09 -21.74 28.97
CA VAL A 318 -6.83 -21.48 28.26
C VAL A 318 -5.64 -21.98 29.08
N PHE A 319 -5.65 -21.70 30.39
CA PHE A 319 -4.47 -21.93 31.25
C PHE A 319 -4.51 -23.24 32.04
N ASP A 320 -5.69 -23.85 32.24
CA ASP A 320 -5.84 -25.06 33.06
C ASP A 320 -4.91 -26.20 32.62
N GLY A 321 -4.71 -26.36 31.32
CA GLY A 321 -3.84 -27.39 30.75
C GLY A 321 -2.36 -27.26 31.15
N GLU A 322 -1.91 -26.07 31.55
CA GLU A 322 -0.50 -25.82 31.87
C GLU A 322 -0.09 -26.34 33.25
N HIS A 323 -1.05 -26.47 34.17
CA HIS A 323 -0.75 -26.83 35.57
C HIS A 323 -1.63 -27.96 36.12
N ASN A 324 -2.71 -28.35 35.44
CA ASN A 324 -3.61 -29.37 35.96
C ASN A 324 -2.97 -30.76 35.88
N GLY A 325 -2.65 -31.35 37.03
CA GLY A 325 -2.04 -32.68 37.12
C GLY A 325 -0.54 -32.72 36.79
N ILE A 326 0.11 -31.57 36.63
CA ILE A 326 1.54 -31.46 36.28
C ILE A 326 2.28 -30.68 37.38
N GLN A 327 3.42 -31.20 37.83
CA GLN A 327 4.29 -30.48 38.76
C GLN A 327 5.14 -29.46 37.97
N VAL A 328 4.78 -28.18 38.08
CA VAL A 328 5.49 -27.08 37.43
C VAL A 328 5.98 -26.08 38.48
N ASP A 329 7.11 -25.41 38.21
CA ASP A 329 7.59 -24.30 39.04
C ASP A 329 6.51 -23.20 39.14
N PRO A 330 5.99 -22.88 40.35
CA PRO A 330 4.94 -21.87 40.52
C PRO A 330 5.34 -20.48 40.02
N LYS A 331 6.63 -20.15 40.00
CA LYS A 331 7.13 -18.84 39.56
C LYS A 331 7.30 -18.73 38.05
N LYS A 332 7.22 -19.84 37.32
CA LYS A 332 7.34 -19.82 35.86
C LYS A 332 6.13 -19.08 35.27
N PRO A 333 6.32 -18.20 34.26
CA PRO A 333 5.20 -17.62 33.54
C PRO A 333 4.45 -18.68 32.72
N SER A 334 3.21 -18.39 32.34
CA SER A 334 2.47 -19.21 31.39
C SER A 334 3.19 -19.25 30.04
N ILE A 335 3.09 -20.36 29.32
CA ILE A 335 3.62 -20.49 27.96
C ILE A 335 3.04 -19.44 27.01
N GLN A 336 1.81 -18.95 27.26
CA GLN A 336 1.17 -17.91 26.46
C GLN A 336 1.97 -16.60 26.45
N THR A 337 2.83 -16.37 27.44
CA THR A 337 3.72 -15.19 27.46
C THR A 337 4.77 -15.22 26.35
N GLU A 338 5.10 -16.39 25.80
CA GLU A 338 6.07 -16.57 24.71
C GLU A 338 5.56 -16.05 23.36
N ILE A 339 4.24 -15.80 23.23
CA ILE A 339 3.61 -15.24 22.02
C ILE A 339 4.33 -13.98 21.56
N LEU A 340 4.63 -13.03 22.46
CA LEU A 340 5.30 -11.79 22.08
C LEU A 340 6.66 -12.02 21.41
N GLY A 341 7.45 -12.96 21.93
CA GLY A 341 8.76 -13.29 21.38
C GLY A 341 8.65 -13.88 19.98
N ILE A 342 7.63 -14.70 19.73
CA ILE A 342 7.37 -15.27 18.42
C ILE A 342 6.85 -14.21 17.45
N VAL A 343 5.91 -13.36 17.88
CA VAL A 343 5.37 -12.26 17.07
C VAL A 343 6.48 -11.29 16.64
N ALA A 344 7.43 -10.98 17.53
CA ALA A 344 8.59 -10.15 17.20
C ALA A 344 9.44 -10.74 16.06
N ASN A 345 9.53 -12.06 15.99
CA ASN A 345 10.27 -12.77 14.94
C ASN A 345 9.45 -12.94 13.66
N ALA A 346 8.13 -13.12 13.77
CA ALA A 346 7.21 -13.24 12.65
C ALA A 346 7.06 -11.94 11.87
N GLY A 347 7.09 -10.79 12.57
CA GLY A 347 6.82 -9.48 11.98
C GLY A 347 8.00 -8.77 11.30
N ARG A 348 9.13 -9.43 11.01
CA ARG A 348 10.39 -8.79 10.52
C ARG A 348 10.18 -7.75 9.40
N MET A 349 10.01 -6.49 9.76
CA MET A 349 10.75 -5.38 9.15
C MET A 349 12.02 -5.22 9.99
N MET A 350 13.16 -5.72 9.50
CA MET A 350 14.44 -5.54 10.19
C MET A 350 14.82 -4.06 10.20
N ILE A 351 14.62 -3.38 11.33
CA ILE A 351 15.41 -2.19 11.64
C ILE A 351 16.78 -2.73 12.02
N LYS A 352 17.76 -2.58 11.13
CA LYS A 352 19.17 -2.77 11.49
C LYS A 352 19.45 -1.81 12.65
N THR A 353 19.61 -2.34 13.85
CA THR A 353 20.31 -1.63 14.91
C THR A 353 21.71 -1.38 14.36
N SER A 354 22.04 -0.12 14.09
CA SER A 354 23.41 0.29 13.83
C SER A 354 24.20 0.13 15.12
N ASP A 355 24.68 -1.09 15.34
CA ASP A 355 25.72 -1.34 16.32
C ASP A 355 27.04 -0.82 15.73
N ASN A 356 27.52 0.25 16.36
CA ASN A 356 28.90 0.71 16.27
C ASN A 356 29.85 -0.44 16.63
N VAL A 357 30.64 -0.92 15.67
CA VAL A 357 32.08 -1.21 15.80
C VAL A 357 32.76 -0.91 14.47
#